data_AF-A0A1C0SFP7-F1
#
_entry.id   AF-A0A1C0SFP7-F1
#
_cell.length_a   1.000
_cell.length_b   1.000
_cell.length_c   1.000
_cell.angle_alpha   90.00
_cell.angle_beta   90.00
_cell.angle_gamma   90.00
#
_symmetry.space_group_name_H-M   'P 1'
#
loop_
_entity.id
_entity.type
_entity.pdbx_description
1 polymer ?
#
loop_
_entity_poly.entity_id
_entity_poly.type
_entity_poly.pdbx_seq_one_letter_code
_entity_poly.pdbx_strand_id
1 'polypeptide(L)'
;MPAIWLIALSVVGAFMKIRILSAVMAAAFLAGCQTQTVEEMSFTQRKQLAEVIKQRCYAQGVTEKSGEFGWCIKTETEGEIARRQRASAREDMAAAQPRITVQPQPQQVTCTRWAYTGDITCR
;
A
#
# COMPACT_ATOMS: atom_id res chain seq x y z
N MET A 1 49.67 -9.43 18.76
CA MET A 1 48.36 -8.77 18.57
C MET A 1 47.63 -9.26 17.29
N PRO A 2 47.05 -10.48 17.25
CA PRO A 2 46.21 -10.90 16.11
C PRO A 2 44.70 -11.07 16.42
N ALA A 3 44.28 -10.98 17.68
CA ALA A 3 42.91 -11.34 18.09
C ALA A 3 41.81 -10.34 17.64
N ILE A 4 42.17 -9.10 17.31
CA ILE A 4 41.21 -8.04 16.97
C ILE A 4 40.62 -8.24 15.55
N TRP A 5 41.37 -8.87 14.64
CA TRP A 5 40.94 -9.06 13.25
C TRP A 5 39.86 -10.15 13.08
N LEU A 6 39.85 -11.17 13.94
CA LEU A 6 38.87 -12.26 13.87
C LEU A 6 37.47 -11.82 14.31
N ILE A 7 37.38 -10.90 15.28
CA ILE A 7 36.08 -10.39 15.76
C ILE A 7 35.43 -9.51 14.67
N ALA A 8 36.21 -8.69 13.96
CA ALA A 8 35.70 -7.83 12.90
C ALA A 8 35.06 -8.63 11.74
N LEU A 9 35.65 -9.74 11.30
CA LEU A 9 35.07 -10.59 10.25
C LEU A 9 33.76 -11.28 10.68
N SER A 10 33.66 -11.74 11.93
CA SER A 10 32.44 -12.36 12.43
C SER A 10 31.27 -11.39 12.52
N VAL A 11 31.53 -10.12 12.86
CA VAL A 11 30.49 -9.08 12.95
C VAL A 11 29.98 -8.74 11.54
N VAL A 12 30.86 -8.53 10.55
CA VAL A 12 30.44 -8.22 9.17
C VAL A 12 29.59 -9.35 8.55
N GLY A 13 29.94 -10.62 8.81
CA GLY A 13 29.17 -11.78 8.35
C GLY A 13 27.78 -11.91 9.01
N ALA A 14 27.67 -11.56 10.30
CA ALA A 14 26.39 -11.56 11.01
C ALA A 14 25.46 -10.43 10.51
N PHE A 15 26.01 -9.23 10.27
CA PHE A 15 25.26 -8.11 9.73
C PHE A 15 24.71 -8.37 8.32
N MET A 16 25.44 -9.08 7.46
CA MET A 16 24.97 -9.41 6.12
C MET A 16 23.81 -10.44 6.12
N LYS A 17 23.83 -11.42 7.03
CA LYS A 17 22.73 -12.40 7.19
C LYS A 17 21.45 -11.75 7.72
N ILE A 18 21.56 -10.80 8.64
CA ILE A 18 20.42 -10.05 9.20
C ILE A 18 19.74 -9.20 8.11
N ARG A 19 20.52 -8.58 7.21
CA ARG A 19 20.00 -7.79 6.08
C ARG A 19 19.23 -8.63 5.06
N ILE A 20 19.69 -9.85 4.78
CA ILE A 20 19.02 -10.77 3.84
C ILE A 20 17.69 -11.27 4.44
N LEU A 21 17.67 -11.62 5.73
CA LEU A 21 16.46 -12.03 6.43
C LEU A 21 15.38 -10.94 6.45
N SER A 22 15.75 -9.67 6.68
CA SER A 22 14.79 -8.57 6.64
C SER A 22 14.22 -8.31 5.24
N ALA A 23 15.02 -8.51 4.18
CA ALA A 23 14.58 -8.31 2.80
C ALA A 23 13.58 -9.38 2.35
N VAL A 24 13.81 -10.64 2.71
CA VAL A 24 12.90 -11.75 2.41
C VAL A 24 11.56 -11.59 3.15
N MET A 25 11.61 -11.15 4.41
CA MET A 25 10.39 -10.91 5.20
C MET A 25 9.55 -9.78 4.61
N ALA A 26 10.19 -8.69 4.15
CA ALA A 26 9.49 -7.59 3.49
C ALA A 26 8.86 -8.02 2.14
N ALA A 27 9.56 -8.82 1.34
CA ALA A 27 9.05 -9.33 0.07
C ALA A 27 7.82 -10.25 0.26
N ALA A 28 7.75 -11.01 1.35
CA ALA A 28 6.60 -11.85 1.67
C ALA A 28 5.32 -11.04 1.97
N PHE A 29 5.45 -9.85 2.59
CA PHE A 29 4.30 -8.95 2.81
C PHE A 29 3.78 -8.32 1.52
N LEU A 30 4.65 -8.07 0.54
CA LEU A 30 4.28 -7.55 -0.78
C LEU A 30 3.56 -8.60 -1.64
N ALA A 31 3.88 -9.88 -1.49
CA ALA A 31 3.17 -10.97 -2.17
C ALA A 31 1.74 -11.19 -1.66
N GLY A 32 1.41 -10.67 -0.47
CA GLY A 32 0.05 -10.69 0.10
C GLY A 32 -0.90 -9.63 -0.49
N CYS A 33 -0.42 -8.73 -1.35
CA CYS A 33 -1.24 -7.73 -2.06
C CYS A 33 -1.93 -8.30 -3.31
N GLN A 34 -2.08 -9.61 -3.46
CA GLN A 34 -2.81 -10.18 -4.58
C GLN A 34 -4.32 -10.00 -4.32
N THR A 35 -4.89 -8.91 -4.82
CA THR A 35 -6.32 -8.59 -4.66
C THR A 35 -7.18 -9.49 -5.54
N GLN A 36 -7.33 -10.76 -5.14
CA GLN A 36 -8.19 -11.72 -5.82
C GLN A 36 -9.62 -11.17 -5.93
N THR A 37 -10.11 -11.16 -7.17
CA THR A 37 -11.48 -10.75 -7.48
C THR A 37 -12.47 -11.75 -6.87
N VAL A 38 -13.71 -11.32 -6.63
CA VAL A 38 -14.70 -12.19 -5.95
C VAL A 38 -15.03 -13.44 -6.77
N GLU A 39 -14.88 -13.36 -8.08
CA GLU A 39 -15.09 -14.47 -9.03
C GLU A 39 -13.98 -15.52 -8.96
N GLU A 40 -12.74 -15.10 -8.69
CA GLU A 40 -11.57 -15.97 -8.55
C GLU A 40 -11.50 -16.68 -7.19
N MET A 41 -12.30 -16.25 -6.21
CA MET A 41 -12.30 -16.88 -4.90
C MET A 41 -12.89 -18.28 -4.92
N SER A 42 -12.20 -19.20 -4.26
CA SER A 42 -12.71 -20.54 -3.96
C SER A 42 -13.99 -20.49 -3.12
N PHE A 43 -14.80 -21.56 -3.17
CA PHE A 43 -16.06 -21.62 -2.43
C PHE A 43 -15.88 -21.43 -0.91
N THR A 44 -14.77 -21.92 -0.35
CA THR A 44 -14.42 -21.76 1.06
C THR A 44 -14.11 -20.30 1.41
N GLN A 45 -13.36 -19.59 0.56
CA GLN A 45 -13.08 -18.16 0.74
C GLN A 45 -14.35 -17.31 0.61
N ARG A 46 -15.23 -17.63 -0.33
CA ARG A 46 -16.53 -16.95 -0.47
C ARG A 46 -17.41 -17.11 0.77
N LYS A 47 -17.43 -18.30 1.39
CA LYS A 47 -18.11 -18.51 2.67
C LYS A 47 -17.52 -17.68 3.81
N GLN A 48 -16.18 -17.64 3.91
CA GLN A 48 -15.51 -16.81 4.91
C GLN A 48 -15.84 -15.33 4.71
N LEU A 49 -15.86 -14.84 3.47
CA LEU A 49 -16.25 -13.47 3.18
C LEU A 49 -17.70 -13.18 3.58
N ALA A 50 -18.62 -14.10 3.29
CA ALA A 50 -20.02 -13.97 3.68
C ALA A 50 -20.18 -13.88 5.21
N GLU A 51 -19.45 -14.69 5.98
CA GLU A 51 -19.46 -14.61 7.45
C GLU A 51 -18.90 -13.27 7.96
N VAL A 52 -17.82 -12.76 7.36
CA VAL A 52 -17.30 -11.42 7.70
C VAL A 52 -18.34 -10.33 7.42
N ILE A 53 -19.06 -10.41 6.30
CA ILE A 53 -20.12 -9.46 5.95
C ILE A 53 -21.29 -9.54 6.94
N LYS A 54 -21.72 -10.75 7.33
CA LYS A 54 -22.73 -10.92 8.37
C LYS A 54 -22.31 -10.28 9.69
N GLN A 55 -21.06 -10.49 10.11
CA GLN A 55 -20.52 -9.87 11.33
C GLN A 55 -20.55 -8.34 11.27
N ARG A 56 -20.27 -7.73 10.11
CA ARG A 56 -20.41 -6.27 9.93
C ARG A 56 -21.85 -5.81 10.07
N CYS A 57 -22.80 -6.55 9.49
CA CYS A 57 -24.23 -6.26 9.67
C CYS A 57 -24.69 -6.39 11.12
N TYR A 58 -24.21 -7.42 11.83
CA TYR A 58 -24.46 -7.55 13.27
C TYR A 58 -23.85 -6.42 14.09
N ALA A 59 -22.66 -5.95 13.73
CA ALA A 59 -22.03 -4.80 14.38
C ALA A 59 -22.82 -3.49 14.17
N GLN A 60 -23.60 -3.40 13.09
CA GLN A 60 -24.53 -2.30 12.84
C GLN A 60 -25.89 -2.47 13.56
N GLY A 61 -26.07 -3.54 14.34
CA GLY A 61 -27.31 -3.85 15.05
C GLY A 61 -28.37 -4.56 14.20
N VAL A 62 -28.05 -4.91 12.95
CA VAL A 62 -28.97 -5.56 12.02
C VAL A 62 -28.91 -7.07 12.25
N THR A 63 -29.98 -7.64 12.82
CA THR A 63 -30.06 -9.08 13.12
C THR A 63 -30.64 -9.87 11.95
N GLU A 64 -30.39 -11.19 11.85
CA GLU A 64 -30.93 -12.05 10.79
C GLU A 64 -32.47 -12.04 10.71
N LYS A 65 -33.14 -11.69 11.82
CA LYS A 65 -34.60 -11.60 11.91
C LYS A 65 -35.14 -10.25 11.45
N SER A 66 -34.28 -9.25 11.28
CA SER A 66 -34.69 -7.93 10.79
C SER A 66 -34.92 -7.98 9.28
N GLY A 67 -35.97 -7.33 8.79
CA GLY A 67 -36.23 -7.21 7.35
C GLY A 67 -35.11 -6.45 6.60
N GLU A 68 -34.30 -5.69 7.33
CA GLU A 68 -33.17 -4.92 6.82
C GLU A 68 -31.90 -5.77 6.62
N PHE A 69 -31.86 -7.00 7.14
CA PHE A 69 -30.69 -7.87 7.04
C PHE A 69 -30.29 -8.14 5.61
N GLY A 70 -31.26 -8.46 4.74
CA GLY A 70 -31.00 -8.70 3.32
C GLY A 70 -30.41 -7.47 2.62
N TRP A 71 -30.86 -6.26 3.00
CA TRP A 71 -30.33 -5.02 2.46
C TRP A 71 -28.89 -4.78 2.93
N CYS A 72 -28.63 -4.92 4.24
CA CYS A 72 -27.29 -4.76 4.79
C CYS A 72 -26.27 -5.70 4.13
N ILE A 73 -26.61 -6.98 4.00
CA ILE A 73 -25.75 -7.97 3.34
C ILE A 73 -25.45 -7.53 1.90
N LYS A 74 -26.47 -7.09 1.15
CA LYS A 74 -26.32 -6.65 -0.23
C LYS A 74 -25.38 -5.44 -0.33
N THR A 75 -25.61 -4.41 0.47
CA THR A 75 -24.81 -3.18 0.47
C THR A 75 -23.34 -3.44 0.86
N GLU A 76 -23.10 -4.25 1.88
CA GLU A 76 -21.74 -4.63 2.28
C GLU A 76 -21.05 -5.48 1.20
N THR A 77 -21.78 -6.39 0.55
CA THR A 77 -21.26 -7.22 -0.53
C THR A 77 -20.88 -6.37 -1.75
N GLU A 78 -21.76 -5.47 -2.19
CA GLU A 78 -21.49 -4.54 -3.28
C GLU A 78 -20.32 -3.60 -2.95
N GLY A 79 -20.26 -3.10 -1.72
CA GLY A 79 -19.15 -2.29 -1.25
C GLY A 79 -17.82 -3.04 -1.22
N GLU A 80 -17.82 -4.32 -0.84
CA GLU A 80 -16.65 -5.19 -0.88
C GLU A 80 -16.18 -5.48 -2.32
N ILE A 81 -17.10 -5.79 -3.23
CA ILE A 81 -16.80 -5.95 -4.66
C ILE A 81 -16.18 -4.67 -5.22
N ALA A 82 -16.79 -3.52 -4.95
CA ALA A 82 -16.30 -2.22 -5.43
C ALA A 82 -14.92 -1.88 -4.84
N ARG A 83 -14.66 -2.19 -3.56
CA ARG A 83 -13.34 -2.03 -2.94
C ARG A 83 -12.28 -2.87 -3.64
N ARG A 84 -12.59 -4.13 -3.94
CA ARG A 84 -11.67 -5.04 -4.65
C ARG A 84 -11.43 -4.60 -6.09
N GLN A 85 -12.47 -4.22 -6.82
CA GLN A 85 -12.34 -3.68 -8.19
C GLN A 85 -11.49 -2.41 -8.24
N ARG A 86 -11.63 -1.51 -7.26
CA ARG A 86 -10.77 -0.31 -7.16
C ARG A 86 -9.33 -0.66 -6.79
N ALA A 87 -9.13 -1.68 -5.96
CA ALA A 87 -7.79 -2.12 -5.60
C ALA A 87 -7.07 -2.74 -6.80
N SER A 88 -7.74 -3.62 -7.55
CA SER A 88 -7.19 -4.21 -8.79
C SER A 88 -6.93 -3.13 -9.84
N ALA A 89 -7.86 -2.20 -10.07
CA ALA A 89 -7.66 -1.09 -11.01
C ALA A 89 -6.47 -0.19 -10.63
N ARG A 90 -6.18 -0.03 -9.34
CA ARG A 90 -4.99 0.71 -8.89
C ARG A 90 -3.70 -0.07 -9.13
N GLU A 91 -3.71 -1.38 -9.01
CA GLU A 91 -2.57 -2.24 -9.37
C GLU A 91 -2.28 -2.13 -10.87
N ASP A 92 -3.31 -2.19 -11.72
CA ASP A 92 -3.17 -2.01 -13.17
C ASP A 92 -2.63 -0.63 -13.53
N MET A 93 -3.12 0.44 -12.88
CA MET A 93 -2.61 1.79 -13.09
C MET A 93 -1.21 2.03 -12.50
N ALA A 94 -0.84 1.34 -11.41
CA ALA A 94 0.50 1.39 -10.85
C ALA A 94 1.51 0.65 -11.76
N ALA A 95 1.10 -0.45 -12.39
CA ALA A 95 1.89 -1.16 -13.38
C ALA A 95 2.02 -0.38 -14.70
N ALA A 96 0.97 0.36 -15.08
CA ALA A 96 0.93 1.16 -16.30
C ALA A 96 1.54 2.56 -16.15
N GLN A 97 1.87 3.02 -14.94
CA GLN A 97 2.50 4.33 -14.77
C GLN A 97 3.88 4.30 -15.43
N PRO A 98 4.13 5.10 -16.50
CA PRO A 98 5.48 5.34 -16.93
C PRO A 98 6.22 5.91 -15.73
N ARG A 99 7.45 5.44 -15.51
CA ARG A 99 8.33 5.93 -14.46
C ARG A 99 8.63 7.41 -14.76
N ILE A 100 7.71 8.31 -14.43
CA ILE A 100 7.92 9.74 -14.42
C ILE A 100 8.85 9.94 -13.23
N THR A 101 10.15 9.79 -13.49
CA THR A 101 11.15 10.46 -12.69
C THR A 101 10.78 11.92 -12.74
N VAL A 102 10.15 12.41 -11.68
CA VAL A 102 10.08 13.84 -11.39
C VAL A 102 11.54 14.25 -11.23
N GLN A 103 12.19 14.61 -12.34
CA GLN A 103 13.41 15.40 -12.26
C GLN A 103 12.98 16.66 -11.50
N PRO A 104 13.69 17.05 -10.42
CA PRO A 104 13.45 18.33 -9.81
C PRO A 104 13.66 19.38 -10.91
N GLN A 105 12.58 20.03 -11.33
CA GLN A 105 12.67 21.16 -12.23
C GLN A 105 13.59 22.18 -11.52
N PRO A 106 14.68 22.63 -12.15
CA PRO A 106 15.45 23.74 -11.59
C PRO A 106 14.48 24.92 -11.52
N GLN A 107 14.11 25.32 -10.31
CA GLN A 107 13.31 26.52 -10.11
C GLN A 107 14.11 27.67 -10.72
N GLN A 108 13.63 28.19 -11.86
CA GLN A 108 14.20 29.38 -12.45
C GLN A 108 13.79 30.56 -11.57
N VAL A 109 14.66 30.90 -10.63
CA VAL A 109 14.54 32.06 -9.77
C VAL A 109 14.52 33.29 -10.69
N THR A 110 13.34 33.88 -10.86
CA THR A 110 13.16 35.02 -11.76
C THR A 110 13.46 36.28 -10.95
N CYS A 111 14.69 36.78 -11.02
CA CYS A 111 15.04 38.03 -10.35
C CYS A 111 14.48 39.20 -11.16
N THR A 112 13.49 39.91 -10.61
CA THR A 112 12.98 41.15 -11.20
C THR A 112 13.78 42.33 -10.69
N ARG A 113 14.43 43.06 -11.60
CA ARG A 113 15.17 44.29 -11.29
C ARG A 113 14.21 45.48 -11.38
N TRP A 114 13.92 46.12 -10.26
CA TRP A 114 13.13 47.35 -10.25
C TRP A 114 14.04 48.54 -10.59
N ALA A 115 13.69 49.28 -11.65
CA ALA A 115 14.56 50.29 -12.26
C ALA A 115 14.83 51.53 -11.39
N TYR A 116 14.12 51.69 -10.28
CA TYR A 116 14.06 52.95 -9.52
C TYR A 116 14.82 52.93 -8.19
N THR A 117 15.15 51.74 -7.66
CA THR A 117 15.75 51.60 -6.32
C THR A 117 17.10 50.88 -6.31
N GLY A 118 17.56 50.32 -7.42
CA GLY A 118 18.89 49.70 -7.52
C GLY A 118 19.04 48.37 -6.75
N ASP A 119 18.14 48.03 -5.84
CA ASP A 119 18.14 46.78 -5.09
C ASP A 119 17.64 45.61 -5.94
N ILE A 120 18.42 44.52 -5.95
CA ILE A 120 18.06 43.25 -6.59
C ILE A 120 17.63 42.30 -5.47
N THR A 121 16.32 42.04 -5.38
CA THR A 121 15.78 40.97 -4.53
C THR A 121 15.41 39.78 -5.41
N CYS A 122 16.10 38.66 -5.22
CA CYS A 122 15.71 37.37 -5.79
C CYS A 122 14.86 36.62 -4.76
N ARG A 123 13.75 36.01 -5.20
CA ARG A 123 12.87 35.21 -4.34
C ARG A 123 12.63 33.84 -4.96
#